data_AF-A0A7S2HMM4-F1
#
_entry.id   AF-A0A7S2HMM4-F1
#
_cell.length_a   1.000
_cell.length_b   1.000
_cell.length_c   1.000
_cell.angle_alpha   90.00
_cell.angle_beta   90.00
_cell.angle_gamma   90.00
#
_symmetry.space_group_name_H-M   'P 1'
#
loop_
_entity.id
_entity.type
_entity.pdbx_description
1 polymer ?
#
loop_
_entity_poly.entity_id
_entity_poly.type
_entity_poly.pdbx_seq_one_letter_code
_entity_poly.pdbx_strand_id
1 'polypeptide(L)'
;HEMGGTGAEVELNLSVRDGAGTEQPKKVRLKSGKAITVGRGGKNEVAVTLGGISNKHCEIKLLPGDGSDAPPRVAVTDLSSNGTGVEGPGAAVVLLEKGVETVLEDGSTIVLPMKVKSKG
;
A
#
# COMPACT_ATOMS: atom_id res chain seq x y z
N HIS A 1 28.99 -18.53 8.74
CA HIS A 1 27.87 -18.42 9.68
C HIS A 1 26.81 -17.59 8.97
N GLU A 2 26.02 -18.23 8.12
CA GLU A 2 24.93 -17.55 7.42
C GLU A 2 23.78 -17.46 8.42
N MET A 3 23.59 -16.29 9.01
CA MET A 3 22.38 -16.03 9.79
C MET A 3 21.22 -16.02 8.80
N GLY A 4 20.60 -17.18 8.63
CA GLY A 4 19.27 -17.33 8.05
C GLY A 4 18.28 -16.61 8.97
N GLY A 5 18.24 -15.28 8.85
CA GLY A 5 17.18 -14.49 9.44
C GLY A 5 15.89 -14.96 8.81
N THR A 6 15.03 -15.57 9.62
CA THR A 6 13.62 -15.81 9.29
C THR A 6 13.05 -14.46 8.89
N GLY A 7 13.05 -14.17 7.59
CA GLY A 7 12.58 -12.89 7.10
C GLY A 7 11.16 -12.70 7.58
N ALA A 8 10.89 -11.60 8.28
CA ALA A 8 9.55 -11.31 8.76
C ALA A 8 8.58 -11.38 7.57
N GLU A 9 7.48 -12.12 7.75
CA GLU A 9 6.39 -12.24 6.79
C GLU A 9 5.08 -11.87 7.48
N VAL A 10 4.29 -11.00 6.84
CA VAL A 10 2.95 -10.63 7.31
C VAL A 10 1.93 -10.85 6.20
N GLU A 11 0.75 -11.36 6.55
CA GLU A 11 -0.39 -11.45 5.64
C GLU A 11 -1.18 -10.14 5.72
N LEU A 12 -1.34 -9.46 4.59
CA LEU A 12 -2.25 -8.33 4.46
C LEU A 12 -3.54 -8.77 3.79
N ASN A 13 -4.65 -8.33 4.37
CA ASN A 13 -5.97 -8.40 3.74
C ASN A 13 -6.26 -7.04 3.12
N LEU A 14 -6.26 -6.98 1.79
CA LEU A 14 -6.51 -5.76 1.02
C LEU A 14 -7.89 -5.86 0.38
N SER A 15 -8.80 -4.95 0.71
CA SER A 15 -10.08 -4.84 0.00
C SER A 15 -9.98 -3.75 -1.05
N VAL A 16 -10.04 -4.14 -2.33
CA VAL A 16 -10.08 -3.17 -3.44
C VAL A 16 -11.54 -2.85 -3.72
N ARG A 17 -11.97 -1.63 -3.42
CA ARG A 17 -13.32 -1.15 -3.73
C ARG A 17 -13.31 -0.29 -4.98
N ASP A 18 -14.11 -0.65 -5.98
CA ASP A 18 -14.28 0.16 -7.18
C ASP A 18 -15.40 1.21 -7.01
N GLY A 19 -15.50 2.15 -7.96
CA GLY A 19 -16.51 3.22 -7.93
C GLY A 19 -17.96 2.73 -8.02
N ALA A 20 -18.20 1.51 -8.54
CA ALA A 20 -19.49 0.82 -8.51
C ALA A 20 -19.80 0.16 -7.15
N GLY A 21 -18.87 0.25 -6.19
CA GLY A 21 -19.03 -0.30 -4.85
C GLY A 21 -18.67 -1.78 -4.73
N THR A 22 -18.14 -2.41 -5.78
CA THR A 22 -17.67 -3.80 -5.72
C THR A 22 -16.41 -3.86 -4.89
N GLU A 23 -16.44 -4.61 -3.79
CA GLU A 23 -15.27 -4.88 -2.98
C GLU A 23 -14.68 -6.25 -3.35
N GLN A 24 -13.41 -6.27 -3.73
CA GLN A 24 -12.67 -7.50 -4.00
C GLN A 24 -11.59 -7.68 -2.93
N PRO A 25 -11.84 -8.54 -1.93
CA PRO A 25 -10.82 -8.86 -0.94
C PRO A 25 -9.70 -9.66 -1.60
N LYS A 26 -8.47 -9.23 -1.38
CA LYS A 26 -7.25 -9.84 -1.88
C LYS A 26 -6.27 -9.99 -0.75
N LYS A 27 -5.88 -11.24 -0.50
CA LYS A 27 -4.83 -11.57 0.46
C LYS A 27 -3.48 -11.50 -0.24
N VAL A 28 -2.53 -10.81 0.37
CA VAL A 28 -1.16 -10.74 -0.11
C VAL A 28 -0.19 -10.97 1.04
N ARG A 29 0.94 -11.63 0.76
CA ARG A 29 2.00 -11.84 1.75
C ARG A 29 3.13 -10.86 1.51
N LEU A 30 3.43 -10.05 2.51
CA LEU A 30 4.60 -9.19 2.53
C LEU A 30 5.76 -9.91 3.18
N LYS A 31 6.88 -9.92 2.49
CA LYS A 31 8.16 -10.41 3.00
C LYS A 31 9.11 -9.24 3.16
N SER A 32 9.89 -9.24 4.23
CA SER A 32 11.04 -8.34 4.38
C SER A 32 11.91 -8.33 3.11
N GLY A 33 12.28 -7.14 2.65
CA GLY A 33 13.07 -6.94 1.43
C GLY A 33 12.30 -7.04 0.10
N LYS A 34 11.01 -7.39 0.10
CA LYS A 34 10.15 -7.36 -1.11
C LYS A 34 9.06 -6.30 -0.97
N ALA A 35 8.84 -5.54 -2.03
CA ALA A 35 7.74 -4.60 -2.14
C ALA A 35 6.56 -5.23 -2.91
N ILE A 36 5.36 -5.05 -2.39
CA ILE A 36 4.12 -5.28 -3.13
C ILE A 36 3.83 -4.02 -3.93
N THR A 37 3.59 -4.19 -5.21
CA THR A 37 3.29 -3.08 -6.11
C THR A 37 1.78 -2.98 -6.33
N VAL A 38 1.25 -1.77 -6.28
CA VAL A 38 -0.15 -1.46 -6.54
C VAL A 38 -0.22 -0.46 -7.68
N GLY A 39 -1.05 -0.71 -8.69
CA GLY A 39 -1.22 0.22 -9.81
C GLY A 39 -2.00 -0.36 -10.98
N ARG A 40 -2.10 0.41 -12.06
CA ARG A 40 -2.91 0.05 -13.23
C ARG A 40 -2.25 -1.02 -14.12
N GLY A 41 -0.92 -1.13 -14.08
CA GLY A 41 -0.20 -2.08 -14.90
C GLY A 41 -0.53 -3.53 -14.50
N GLY A 42 -0.69 -4.43 -15.47
CA GLY A 42 -0.92 -5.86 -15.20
C GLY A 42 0.26 -6.60 -14.57
N LYS A 43 1.42 -5.94 -14.41
CA LYS A 43 2.60 -6.48 -13.72
C LYS A 43 2.61 -6.21 -12.21
N ASN A 44 1.65 -5.43 -11.71
CA ASN A 44 1.55 -5.18 -10.27
C ASN A 44 0.94 -6.38 -9.55
N GLU A 45 1.32 -6.58 -8.30
CA GLU A 45 0.70 -7.62 -7.47
C GLU A 45 -0.76 -7.29 -7.16
N VAL A 46 -1.10 -6.01 -7.02
CA VAL A 46 -2.48 -5.52 -6.94
C VAL A 46 -2.76 -4.59 -8.12
N ALA A 47 -3.48 -5.12 -9.11
CA ALA A 47 -3.88 -4.37 -10.29
C ALA A 47 -5.19 -3.61 -10.03
N VAL A 48 -5.18 -2.29 -10.21
CA VAL A 48 -6.35 -1.41 -10.06
C VAL A 48 -6.55 -0.61 -11.35
N THR A 49 -7.63 -0.88 -12.08
CA THR A 49 -7.84 -0.37 -13.44
C THR A 49 -8.57 0.97 -13.52
N LEU A 50 -8.78 1.64 -12.39
CA LEU A 50 -9.52 2.90 -12.31
C LEU A 50 -8.80 4.07 -13.01
N GLY A 51 -9.59 4.98 -13.60
CA GLY A 51 -9.10 6.22 -14.18
C GLY A 51 -8.34 7.07 -13.17
N GLY A 52 -7.13 7.52 -13.53
CA GLY A 52 -6.27 8.29 -12.64
C GLY A 52 -5.30 7.46 -11.79
N ILE A 53 -5.31 6.13 -11.90
CA ILE A 53 -4.28 5.29 -11.29
C ILE A 53 -3.04 5.20 -12.20
N SER A 54 -1.85 5.54 -11.68
CA SER A 54 -0.58 5.34 -12.38
C SER A 54 -0.27 3.86 -12.63
N ASN A 55 0.54 3.54 -13.66
CA ASN A 55 0.92 2.16 -13.96
C ASN A 55 1.56 1.47 -12.75
N LYS A 56 2.40 2.18 -11.99
CA LYS A 56 2.86 1.82 -10.65
C LYS A 56 2.48 3.02 -9.76
N HIS A 57 1.51 2.84 -8.88
CA HIS A 57 0.88 3.93 -8.13
C HIS A 57 1.49 4.08 -6.75
N CYS A 58 1.56 2.99 -6.01
CA CYS A 58 2.25 2.94 -4.73
C CYS A 58 2.91 1.58 -4.53
N GLU A 59 3.79 1.53 -3.55
CA GLU A 59 4.41 0.29 -3.09
C GLU A 59 4.15 0.11 -1.61
N ILE A 60 3.94 -1.13 -1.19
CA ILE A 60 3.80 -1.52 0.20
C ILE A 60 5.01 -2.39 0.56
N LYS A 61 5.68 -2.08 1.65
CA LYS A 61 6.87 -2.78 2.12
C LYS A 61 6.76 -3.13 3.60
N LEU A 62 7.47 -4.18 3.97
CA LEU A 62 7.66 -4.53 5.37
C LEU A 62 8.97 -3.92 5.86
N LEU A 63 8.87 -3.01 6.82
CA LEU A 63 9.99 -2.40 7.52
C LEU A 63 10.30 -3.18 8.81
N PRO A 64 11.56 -3.19 9.25
CA PRO A 64 11.89 -3.69 10.57
C PRO A 64 11.20 -2.84 11.66
N GLY A 65 10.91 -3.47 12.80
CA GLY A 65 10.45 -2.75 13.98
C GLY A 65 11.53 -1.79 14.51
N ASP A 66 11.12 -0.81 15.32
CA ASP A 66 12.06 0.09 16.02
C ASP A 66 12.73 -0.65 17.18
N GLY A 67 13.77 -1.42 16.88
CA GLY A 67 14.56 -2.18 17.85
C GLY A 67 14.58 -3.68 17.55
N SER A 68 15.46 -4.39 18.26
CA SER A 68 15.72 -5.82 18.01
C SER A 68 14.52 -6.74 18.29
N ASP A 69 13.55 -6.29 19.10
CA ASP A 69 12.38 -7.08 19.52
C ASP A 69 11.04 -6.48 19.05
N ALA A 70 11.07 -5.34 18.35
CA ALA A 70 9.85 -4.68 17.89
C ALA A 70 9.23 -5.42 16.69
N PRO A 71 7.90 -5.54 16.62
CA PRO A 71 7.23 -6.20 15.50
C PRO A 71 7.50 -5.43 14.20
N PRO A 72 7.52 -6.14 13.05
CA PRO A 72 7.70 -5.50 11.75
C PRO A 72 6.54 -4.53 11.47
N ARG A 73 6.84 -3.46 10.74
CA ARG A 73 5.86 -2.41 10.40
C ARG A 73 5.57 -2.42 8.92
N VAL A 74 4.33 -2.13 8.55
CA VAL A 74 3.96 -2.01 7.15
C VAL A 74 4.09 -0.54 6.76
N ALA A 75 4.74 -0.25 5.65
CA ALA A 75 4.84 1.09 5.10
C ALA A 75 4.36 1.14 3.66
N VAL A 76 3.78 2.27 3.29
CA VAL A 76 3.39 2.60 1.92
C VAL A 76 4.22 3.76 1.40
N THR A 77 4.56 3.71 0.10
CA THR A 77 5.25 4.79 -0.61
C THR A 77 4.41 5.21 -1.80
N ASP A 78 4.02 6.48 -1.86
CA ASP A 78 3.37 7.04 -3.04
C ASP A 78 4.38 7.24 -4.17
N LEU A 79 4.08 6.70 -5.36
CA LEU A 79 4.86 6.90 -6.58
C LEU A 79 4.02 7.55 -7.69
N SER A 80 2.78 7.89 -7.38
CA SER A 80 1.76 8.19 -8.36
C SER A 80 1.86 9.61 -8.90
N SER A 81 1.01 9.90 -9.89
CA SER A 81 0.82 11.26 -10.39
C SER A 81 -0.37 11.96 -9.71
N ASN A 82 -1.33 11.19 -9.19
CA ASN A 82 -2.60 11.69 -8.67
C ASN A 82 -2.72 11.58 -7.14
N GLY A 83 -1.65 11.17 -6.46
CA GLY A 83 -1.56 11.08 -5.02
C GLY A 83 -2.20 9.82 -4.44
N THR A 84 -1.58 9.35 -3.36
CA THR A 84 -2.07 8.28 -2.49
C THR A 84 -2.50 8.87 -1.16
N GLY A 85 -3.65 8.45 -0.65
CA GLY A 85 -4.13 8.81 0.68
C GLY A 85 -4.05 7.63 1.63
N VAL A 86 -3.95 7.91 2.92
CA VAL A 86 -4.10 6.92 3.99
C VAL A 86 -5.13 7.42 4.98
N GLU A 87 -6.10 6.58 5.28
CA GLU A 87 -7.07 6.78 6.35
C GLU A 87 -6.73 5.83 7.49
N GLY A 88 -6.31 6.38 8.64
CA GLY A 88 -6.16 5.58 9.86
C GLY A 88 -7.53 5.22 10.47
N PRO A 89 -7.59 4.24 11.39
CA PRO A 89 -8.84 3.84 12.04
C PRO A 89 -9.48 5.02 12.80
N GLY A 90 -10.58 5.55 12.26
CA GLY A 90 -11.29 6.71 12.83
C GLY A 90 -10.64 8.07 12.55
N ALA A 91 -9.60 8.11 11.71
CA ALA A 91 -8.93 9.34 11.30
C ALA A 91 -9.45 9.84 9.94
N ALA A 92 -9.18 11.10 9.62
CA ALA A 92 -9.42 11.63 8.28
C ALA A 92 -8.34 11.13 7.30
N VAL A 93 -8.69 11.04 6.02
CA VAL A 93 -7.73 10.70 4.96
C VAL A 93 -6.61 11.75 4.90
N VAL A 94 -5.37 11.30 5.01
CA VAL A 94 -4.16 12.12 4.86
C VAL A 94 -3.50 11.82 3.52
N LEU A 95 -3.20 12.86 2.75
CA LEU A 95 -2.42 12.74 1.51
C LEU A 95 -0.96 12.46 1.84
N LEU A 96 -0.40 11.40 1.26
CA LEU A 96 1.01 11.05 1.45
C LEU A 96 1.94 11.97 0.67
N GLU A 97 3.15 12.15 1.20
CA GLU A 97 4.25 12.75 0.44
C GLU A 97 4.82 11.74 -0.55
N LYS A 98 4.98 12.18 -1.80
CA LYS A 98 5.49 11.33 -2.88
C LYS A 98 6.93 10.90 -2.61
N GLY A 99 7.19 9.59 -2.74
CA GLY A 99 8.52 9.01 -2.56
C GLY A 99 8.92 8.79 -1.11
N VAL A 100 8.08 9.16 -0.13
CA VAL A 100 8.34 8.98 1.29
C VAL A 100 7.66 7.73 1.81
N GLU A 101 8.38 6.94 2.60
CA GLU A 101 7.85 5.77 3.30
C GLU A 101 7.00 6.23 4.48
N THR A 102 5.71 5.96 4.43
CA THR A 102 4.75 6.26 5.51
C THR A 102 4.28 4.98 6.16
N VAL A 103 4.49 4.85 7.48
CA VAL A 103 4.05 3.68 8.25
C VAL A 103 2.53 3.66 8.34
N LEU A 104 1.94 2.47 8.13
CA LEU A 104 0.53 2.20 8.28
C LEU A 104 0.25 1.60 9.65
N GLU A 105 -0.82 2.07 10.27
CA GLU A 105 -1.38 1.44 11.47
C GLU A 105 -2.30 0.28 11.07
N ASP A 106 -2.50 -0.68 11.97
CA ASP A 106 -3.48 -1.73 11.76
C ASP A 106 -4.88 -1.14 11.55
N GLY A 107 -5.62 -1.68 10.59
CA GLY A 107 -6.93 -1.14 10.18
C GLY A 107 -6.87 0.10 9.28
N SER A 108 -5.69 0.56 8.85
CA SER A 108 -5.58 1.68 7.89
C SER A 108 -6.11 1.31 6.50
N THR A 109 -6.75 2.28 5.84
CA THR A 109 -7.22 2.17 4.45
C THR A 109 -6.36 3.04 3.53
N ILE A 110 -5.85 2.45 2.44
CA ILE A 110 -5.11 3.18 1.40
C ILE A 110 -6.10 3.65 0.33
N VAL A 111 -6.17 4.96 0.08
CA VAL A 111 -7.11 5.60 -0.84
C VAL A 111 -6.40 6.01 -2.13
N LEU A 112 -6.92 5.56 -3.29
CA LEU A 112 -6.31 5.75 -4.60
C LEU A 112 -7.41 5.96 -5.68
N PRO A 113 -7.28 6.91 -6.63
CA PRO A 113 -6.40 8.09 -6.62
C PRO A 113 -6.99 9.20 -5.75
N MET A 114 -6.14 10.02 -5.11
CA MET A 114 -6.61 11.17 -4.32
C MET A 114 -7.08 12.35 -5.18
N LYS A 115 -6.49 12.51 -6.38
CA LYS A 115 -6.85 13.56 -7.34
C LYS A 115 -7.41 12.92 -8.59
N VAL A 116 -8.72 12.72 -8.64
CA VAL A 116 -9.40 12.43 -9.90
C VAL A 116 -9.69 13.76 -10.57
N LYS A 117 -8.88 14.18 -11.55
CA LYS A 117 -9.32 15.26 -12.44
C LYS A 117 -10.52 14.73 -13.21
N SER A 118 -11.71 15.22 -12.91
CA SER A 118 -12.86 15.11 -13.82
C SER A 118 -12.42 15.69 -15.16
N LYS A 119 -12.28 14.86 -16.19
CA LYS A 119 -12.39 15.36 -17.54
C LYS A 119 -13.88 15.66 -17.73
N GLY A 120 -14.24 16.93 -17.63
CA GLY A 120 -15.45 17.43 -18.27
C GLY A 120 -15.37 17.27 -19.77
#